data_AF-A0A7L1P0S0-F1
#
_entry.id   AF-A0A7L1P0S0-F1
#
_cell.length_a   1.000
_cell.length_b   1.000
_cell.length_c   1.000
_cell.angle_alpha   90.00
_cell.angle_beta   90.00
_cell.angle_gamma   90.00
#
_symmetry.space_group_name_H-M   'P 1'
#
loop_
_entity.id
_entity.type
_entity.pdbx_description
1 polymer ?
#
loop_
_entity_poly.entity_id
_entity_poly.type
_entity_poly.pdbx_seq_one_letter_code
_entity_poly.pdbx_strand_id
1 'polypeptide(L)'
;VFTGIFTAEMVLKLIAMDPYEYFQQGWNIFDSIIVTLSLVELGLANVQGLSVLRSFRLLRVFKLAKSWPTLNMLIKIIGNSVGALGNLTLVLAIIVFIFAVVGMQLFGKSYIECVCKISLDCTLPRWHMNDFFHSFLIVFRILCGEWIETMWDCMEVAGQTMCLIVFMMVMVIGNLVVLNLFLALLLSSFSADSLAASDDDGEMNNLQIAIGRITRGIDFVKTSLLMLLRRLWKGKKVAPEEEQEPSKRDNSVLNHVDTGQETKSEYLDGITGKEHFIMDELDHMNFINNPNLTVQVPIASEESDLYEETSTQSDTEDAK
;
A
#
# COMPACT_ATOMS: atom_id res chain seq x y z
N VAL A 1 13.57 20.70 13.47
CA VAL A 1 12.26 21.37 13.23
C VAL A 1 11.30 20.46 12.47
N PHE A 2 11.53 20.15 11.18
CA PHE A 2 10.61 19.28 10.40
C PHE A 2 10.28 17.93 11.05
N THR A 3 11.27 17.19 11.56
CA THR A 3 11.04 15.93 12.30
C THR A 3 10.13 16.12 13.51
N GLY A 4 10.28 17.24 14.24
CA GLY A 4 9.45 17.55 15.40
C GLY A 4 8.00 17.82 15.00
N ILE A 5 7.77 18.53 13.88
CA ILE A 5 6.42 18.78 13.36
C ILE A 5 5.73 17.46 12.98
N PHE A 6 6.42 16.57 12.27
CA PHE A 6 5.86 15.27 11.90
C PHE A 6 5.63 14.34 13.09
N THR A 7 6.52 14.40 14.09
CA THR A 7 6.32 13.66 15.33
C THR A 7 5.09 14.16 16.08
N ALA A 8 4.91 15.48 16.15
CA ALA A 8 3.71 16.07 16.76
C ALA A 8 2.43 15.70 15.97
N GLU A 9 2.46 15.76 14.63
CA GLU A 9 1.35 15.33 13.78
C GLU A 9 0.97 13.86 14.02
N MET A 10 1.96 12.96 14.06
CA MET A 10 1.76 11.54 14.35
C MET A 10 1.13 11.32 15.73
N VAL A 11 1.67 11.96 16.77
CA VAL A 11 1.16 11.84 18.15
C VAL A 11 -0.26 12.38 18.26
N LEU A 12 -0.55 13.52 17.61
CA LEU A 12 -1.91 14.08 17.58
C LEU A 12 -2.90 13.15 16.88
N LYS A 13 -2.51 12.51 15.76
CA LYS A 13 -3.35 11.51 15.09
C LYS A 13 -3.60 10.28 15.95
N LEU A 14 -2.60 9.79 16.68
CA LEU A 14 -2.73 8.65 17.61
C LEU A 14 -3.59 8.94 18.84
N ILE A 15 -3.73 10.21 19.23
CA ILE A 15 -4.62 10.61 20.32
C ILE A 15 -6.04 10.84 19.79
N ALA A 16 -6.17 11.41 18.59
CA ALA A 16 -7.45 11.70 17.97
C ALA A 16 -8.14 10.46 17.40
N MET A 17 -7.37 9.48 16.93
CA MET A 17 -7.82 8.18 16.42
C MET A 17 -7.28 7.10 17.35
N ASP A 18 -8.08 6.07 17.66
CA ASP A 18 -7.56 4.94 18.42
C ASP A 18 -6.35 4.31 17.70
N PRO A 19 -5.31 3.86 18.42
CA PRO A 19 -4.11 3.29 17.79
C PRO A 19 -4.42 2.16 16.81
N TYR A 20 -5.47 1.38 17.09
CA TYR A 20 -5.94 0.32 16.22
C TYR A 20 -6.43 0.86 14.86
N GLU A 21 -7.24 1.91 14.84
CA GLU A 21 -7.71 2.55 13.60
C GLU A 21 -6.57 3.23 12.84
N TYR A 22 -5.63 3.86 13.56
CA TYR A 22 -4.47 4.52 12.94
C TYR A 22 -3.63 3.55 12.11
N PHE A 23 -3.33 2.35 12.64
CA PHE A 23 -2.51 1.35 11.96
C PHE A 23 -3.24 0.51 10.93
N GLN A 24 -4.55 0.69 10.72
CA GLN A 24 -5.24 0.06 9.58
C GLN A 24 -4.99 0.83 8.27
N GLN A 25 -4.74 2.14 8.34
CA GLN A 25 -4.52 2.96 7.15
C GLN A 25 -3.05 2.88 6.69
N GLY A 26 -2.79 2.29 5.53
CA GLY A 26 -1.43 2.07 5.01
C GLY A 26 -0.55 3.32 4.94
N TRP A 27 -1.13 4.48 4.59
CA TRP A 27 -0.41 5.76 4.59
C TRP A 27 0.02 6.24 5.97
N ASN A 28 -0.77 5.96 7.01
CA ASN A 28 -0.41 6.28 8.40
C ASN A 28 0.70 5.35 8.91
N ILE A 29 0.67 4.06 8.54
CA ILE A 29 1.77 3.11 8.83
C ILE A 29 3.07 3.61 8.19
N PHE A 30 3.03 3.99 6.90
CA PHE A 30 4.20 4.50 6.20
C PHE A 30 4.75 5.79 6.82
N ASP A 31 3.87 6.73 7.18
CA ASP A 31 4.25 7.96 7.87
C ASP A 31 4.89 7.68 9.24
N SER A 32 4.32 6.74 10.00
CA SER A 32 4.86 6.29 11.29
C SER A 32 6.26 5.68 11.16
N ILE A 33 6.53 4.89 10.12
CA ILE A 33 7.87 4.35 9.83
C ILE A 33 8.86 5.50 9.56
N ILE A 34 8.49 6.48 8.72
CA ILE A 34 9.35 7.63 8.41
C ILE A 34 9.67 8.44 9.68
N VAL A 35 8.66 8.72 10.51
CA VAL A 35 8.83 9.46 11.76
C VAL A 35 9.73 8.68 12.73
N THR A 36 9.51 7.38 12.88
CA THR A 36 10.30 6.52 13.76
C THR A 36 11.77 6.45 13.32
N LEU A 37 12.04 6.23 12.02
CA LEU A 37 13.40 6.26 11.46
C LEU A 37 14.08 7.61 11.67
N SER A 38 13.34 8.71 11.58
CA SER A 38 13.85 10.06 11.80
C SER A 38 14.19 10.34 13.27
N LEU A 39 13.44 9.75 14.22
CA LEU A 39 13.75 9.83 15.64
C LEU A 39 14.97 8.97 16.00
N VAL A 40 15.08 7.77 15.41
CA VAL A 40 16.26 6.90 15.56
C VAL A 40 17.51 7.60 15.03
N GLU A 41 17.45 8.25 13.88
CA GLU A 41 18.56 9.06 13.35
C GLU A 41 19.00 10.13 14.36
N LEU A 42 18.05 10.85 14.96
CA LEU A 42 18.34 11.93 15.91
C LEU A 42 18.93 11.38 17.23
N GLY A 43 18.43 10.24 17.71
CA GLY A 43 18.95 9.57 18.90
C GLY A 43 20.36 9.00 18.73
N LEU A 44 20.72 8.59 17.50
CA LEU A 44 22.03 7.99 17.19
C LEU A 44 23.01 8.96 16.52
N ALA A 45 22.74 10.27 16.58
CA ALA A 45 23.57 11.29 15.91
C ALA A 45 25.05 11.29 16.32
N ASN A 46 25.37 10.80 17.53
CA ASN A 46 26.73 10.79 18.08
C ASN A 46 27.49 9.47 17.85
N VAL A 47 26.90 8.48 17.15
CA VAL A 47 27.57 7.20 16.88
C VAL A 47 28.31 7.27 15.55
N GLN A 48 29.65 7.17 15.60
CA GLN A 48 30.47 7.05 14.38
C GLN A 48 30.18 5.70 13.69
N GLY A 49 30.00 5.74 12.36
CA GLY A 49 29.69 4.55 11.53
C GLY A 49 28.23 4.49 11.03
N LEU A 50 27.30 5.24 11.64
CA LEU A 50 25.88 5.24 11.23
C LEU A 50 25.52 6.44 10.34
N SER A 51 26.49 6.99 9.61
CA SER A 51 26.26 8.12 8.71
C SER A 51 25.27 7.81 7.60
N VAL A 52 24.98 6.54 7.30
CA VAL A 52 23.94 6.15 6.33
C VAL A 52 22.52 6.43 6.84
N LEU A 53 22.30 6.45 8.16
CA LEU A 53 20.98 6.75 8.75
C LEU A 53 20.54 8.18 8.40
N ARG A 54 21.50 9.10 8.22
CA ARG A 54 21.23 10.45 7.73
C ARG A 54 20.57 10.45 6.35
N SER A 55 20.83 9.45 5.51
CA SER A 55 20.21 9.31 4.18
C SER A 55 18.73 8.91 4.24
N PHE A 56 18.25 8.31 5.34
CA PHE A 56 16.83 7.95 5.50
C PHE A 56 15.89 9.14 5.49
N ARG A 57 16.39 10.37 5.75
CA ARG A 57 15.63 11.59 5.54
C ARG A 57 15.09 11.72 4.10
N LEU A 58 15.70 11.06 3.12
CA LEU A 58 15.22 11.06 1.74
C LEU A 58 13.90 10.28 1.60
N LEU A 59 13.63 9.29 2.46
CA LEU A 59 12.37 8.53 2.44
C LEU A 59 11.14 9.42 2.61
N ARG A 60 11.27 10.57 3.28
CA ARG A 60 10.16 11.54 3.40
C ARG A 60 9.71 12.12 2.06
N VAL A 61 10.52 12.04 0.99
CA VAL A 61 10.14 12.46 -0.36
C VAL A 61 8.97 11.62 -0.88
N PHE A 62 8.85 10.36 -0.44
CA PHE A 62 7.72 9.51 -0.80
C PHE A 62 6.40 9.98 -0.21
N LYS A 63 6.39 10.92 0.77
CA LYS A 63 5.16 11.60 1.18
C LYS A 63 4.52 12.39 0.03
N LEU A 64 5.33 12.85 -0.94
CA LEU A 64 4.84 13.49 -2.17
C LEU A 64 3.96 12.54 -2.99
N ALA A 65 4.13 11.22 -2.83
CA ALA A 65 3.29 10.23 -3.51
C ALA A 65 1.82 10.32 -3.09
N LYS A 66 1.53 10.84 -1.89
CA LYS A 66 0.15 11.06 -1.45
C LYS A 66 -0.54 12.16 -2.26
N SER A 67 0.20 13.20 -2.63
CA SER A 67 -0.32 14.37 -3.35
C SER A 67 -0.11 14.30 -4.87
N TRP A 68 0.75 13.41 -5.35
CA TRP A 68 1.15 13.36 -6.76
C TRP A 68 0.67 12.04 -7.40
N PRO A 69 -0.38 12.09 -8.25
CA PRO A 69 -1.06 10.89 -8.74
C PRO A 69 -0.14 9.96 -9.53
N THR A 70 0.79 10.50 -10.33
CA THR A 70 1.77 9.71 -11.09
C THR A 70 2.69 8.90 -10.18
N LEU A 71 3.16 9.49 -9.08
CA LEU A 71 4.03 8.81 -8.13
C LEU A 71 3.25 7.77 -7.30
N ASN A 72 1.99 8.05 -6.96
CA ASN A 72 1.09 7.08 -6.33
C ASN A 72 0.89 5.86 -7.23
N MET A 73 0.59 6.09 -8.51
CA MET A 73 0.43 5.04 -9.51
C MET A 73 1.70 4.19 -9.65
N LEU A 74 2.88 4.80 -9.71
CA LEU A 74 4.16 4.07 -9.77
C LEU A 74 4.34 3.14 -8.55
N ILE A 75 4.04 3.62 -7.35
CA ILE A 75 4.16 2.81 -6.12
C ILE A 75 3.15 1.65 -6.15
N LYS A 76 1.91 1.88 -6.59
CA LYS A 76 0.91 0.82 -6.75
C LYS A 76 1.36 -0.24 -7.76
N ILE A 77 1.93 0.16 -8.90
CA ILE A 77 2.49 -0.78 -9.89
C ILE A 77 3.58 -1.64 -9.25
N ILE A 78 4.56 -1.02 -8.58
CA ILE A 78 5.64 -1.75 -7.91
C ILE A 78 5.07 -2.73 -6.87
N GLY A 79 4.12 -2.29 -6.04
CA GLY A 79 3.48 -3.14 -5.03
C GLY A 79 2.77 -4.36 -5.63
N ASN A 80 1.97 -4.14 -6.67
CA ASN A 80 1.25 -5.21 -7.37
C ASN A 80 2.22 -6.17 -8.08
N SER A 81 3.28 -5.65 -8.71
CA SER A 81 4.32 -6.47 -9.34
C SER A 81 5.06 -7.34 -8.32
N VAL A 82 5.38 -6.83 -7.14
CA VAL A 82 6.03 -7.63 -6.07
C VAL A 82 5.12 -8.75 -5.57
N GLY A 83 3.81 -8.51 -5.46
CA GLY A 83 2.83 -9.54 -5.08
C GLY A 83 2.67 -10.63 -6.14
N ALA A 84 2.47 -10.25 -7.40
CA ALA A 84 2.27 -11.18 -8.51
C ALA A 84 3.53 -12.00 -8.85
N LEU A 85 4.72 -11.42 -8.65
CA LEU A 85 5.99 -12.00 -9.10
C LEU A 85 6.92 -12.34 -7.94
N GLY A 86 6.41 -12.31 -6.71
CA GLY A 86 7.17 -12.66 -5.51
C GLY A 86 7.74 -14.07 -5.59
N ASN A 87 6.98 -15.02 -6.13
CA ASN A 87 7.43 -16.40 -6.33
C ASN A 87 8.61 -16.50 -7.30
N LEU A 88 8.56 -15.80 -8.44
CA LEU A 88 9.66 -15.79 -9.42
C LEU A 88 10.91 -15.09 -8.85
N THR A 89 10.71 -14.00 -8.11
CA THR A 89 11.79 -13.28 -7.42
C THR A 89 12.45 -14.16 -6.36
N LEU A 90 11.67 -14.95 -5.63
CA LEU A 90 12.17 -15.91 -4.66
C LEU A 90 13.01 -17.00 -5.33
N VAL A 91 12.54 -17.55 -6.47
CA VAL A 91 13.32 -18.53 -7.24
C VAL A 91 14.66 -17.94 -7.71
N LEU A 92 14.66 -16.72 -8.24
CA LEU A 92 15.90 -16.03 -8.61
C LEU A 92 16.84 -15.87 -7.40
N ALA A 93 16.31 -15.45 -6.25
CA ALA A 93 17.09 -15.31 -5.02
C ALA A 93 17.72 -16.64 -4.55
N ILE A 94 16.98 -17.75 -4.64
CA ILE A 94 17.50 -19.09 -4.33
C ILE A 94 18.62 -19.47 -5.29
N ILE A 95 18.44 -19.26 -6.59
CA ILE A 95 19.46 -19.61 -7.59
C ILE A 95 20.75 -18.81 -7.36
N VAL A 96 20.63 -17.50 -7.12
CA VAL A 96 21.78 -16.64 -6.80
C VAL A 96 22.46 -17.12 -5.51
N PHE A 97 21.70 -17.48 -4.48
CA PHE A 97 22.23 -18.03 -3.24
C PHE A 97 23.00 -19.33 -3.46
N ILE A 98 22.44 -20.28 -4.21
CA ILE A 98 23.07 -21.56 -4.52
C ILE A 98 24.40 -21.33 -5.25
N PHE A 99 24.41 -20.50 -6.30
CA PHE A 99 25.64 -20.24 -7.05
C PHE A 99 26.69 -19.50 -6.23
N ALA A 100 26.30 -18.58 -5.34
CA ALA A 100 27.22 -17.92 -4.42
C ALA A 100 27.88 -18.93 -3.47
N VAL A 101 27.09 -19.87 -2.92
CA VAL A 101 27.64 -20.93 -2.06
C VAL A 101 28.53 -21.88 -2.85
N VAL A 102 28.11 -22.31 -4.04
CA VAL A 102 28.91 -23.20 -4.91
C VAL A 102 30.24 -22.53 -5.30
N GLY A 103 30.21 -21.28 -5.75
CA GLY A 103 31.41 -20.53 -6.12
C GLY A 103 32.37 -20.36 -4.95
N MET A 104 31.84 -20.01 -3.77
CA MET A 104 32.64 -19.90 -2.54
C MET A 104 33.29 -21.23 -2.16
N GLN A 105 32.54 -22.33 -2.19
CA GLN A 105 33.05 -23.65 -1.79
C GLN A 105 34.07 -24.22 -2.78
N LEU A 106 33.88 -23.98 -4.09
CA LEU A 106 34.78 -24.49 -5.12
C LEU A 106 36.05 -23.66 -5.26
N PHE A 107 35.95 -22.33 -5.19
CA PHE A 107 37.05 -21.43 -5.56
C PHE A 107 37.60 -20.62 -4.39
N GLY A 108 36.89 -20.49 -3.27
CA GLY A 108 37.26 -19.59 -2.16
C GLY A 108 38.66 -19.84 -1.60
N LYS A 109 39.04 -21.10 -1.41
CA LYS A 109 40.39 -21.47 -0.96
C LYS A 109 41.47 -21.11 -1.99
N SER A 110 41.21 -21.41 -3.27
CA SER A 110 42.15 -21.10 -4.37
C SER A 110 42.40 -19.60 -4.50
N TYR A 111 41.41 -18.75 -4.24
CA TYR A 111 41.59 -17.29 -4.23
C TYR A 111 42.54 -16.81 -3.13
N ILE A 112 42.58 -17.46 -1.96
CA ILE A 112 43.53 -17.13 -0.90
C ILE A 112 44.92 -17.68 -1.24
N GLU A 113 45.00 -18.96 -1.58
CA GLU A 113 46.28 -19.65 -1.78
C GLU A 113 47.06 -19.12 -2.99
N CYS A 114 46.35 -18.68 -4.05
CA CYS A 114 46.93 -18.19 -5.29
C CYS A 114 46.81 -16.68 -5.48
N VAL A 115 46.61 -15.89 -4.41
CA VAL A 115 46.34 -14.44 -4.49
C VAL A 115 47.41 -13.65 -5.28
N CYS A 116 48.68 -14.05 -5.18
CA CYS A 116 49.79 -13.38 -5.87
C CYS A 116 49.77 -13.57 -7.40
N LYS A 117 48.93 -14.47 -7.93
CA LYS A 117 48.76 -14.61 -9.39
C LYS A 117 47.85 -13.54 -9.99
N ILE A 118 46.91 -13.05 -9.20
CA ILE A 118 45.87 -12.11 -9.63
C ILE A 118 46.06 -10.69 -9.09
N SER A 119 46.88 -10.52 -8.05
CA SER A 119 47.15 -9.23 -7.40
C SER A 119 48.65 -9.03 -7.20
N LEU A 120 49.17 -7.87 -7.63
CA LEU A 120 50.58 -7.50 -7.49
C LEU A 120 50.99 -7.34 -6.02
N ASP A 121 50.08 -6.87 -5.18
CA ASP A 121 50.33 -6.64 -3.76
C ASP A 121 50.08 -7.90 -2.91
N CYS A 122 49.78 -9.05 -3.54
CA CYS A 122 49.41 -10.30 -2.87
C CYS A 122 48.26 -10.13 -1.85
N THR A 123 47.35 -9.19 -2.12
CA THR A 123 46.13 -8.97 -1.33
C THR A 123 44.90 -9.35 -2.15
N LEU A 124 43.83 -9.81 -1.48
CA LEU A 124 42.62 -10.24 -2.16
C LEU A 124 42.06 -9.09 -3.01
N PRO A 125 41.80 -9.30 -4.31
CA PRO A 125 41.26 -8.27 -5.18
C PRO A 125 39.83 -7.93 -4.78
N ARG A 126 39.34 -6.75 -5.19
CA ARG A 126 37.97 -6.29 -4.86
C ARG A 126 36.87 -7.30 -5.19
N TRP A 127 37.05 -8.12 -6.22
CA TRP A 127 36.13 -9.18 -6.61
C TRP A 127 36.79 -10.54 -6.39
N HIS A 128 36.36 -11.27 -5.36
CA HIS A 128 36.89 -12.59 -5.03
C HIS A 128 35.80 -13.55 -4.53
N MET A 129 36.03 -14.86 -4.55
CA MET A 129 35.08 -15.85 -4.03
C MET A 129 35.42 -16.42 -2.64
N ASN A 130 36.29 -15.77 -1.86
CA ASN A 130 36.63 -16.24 -0.52
C ASN A 130 35.42 -16.26 0.45
N ASP A 131 34.66 -15.16 0.49
CA ASP A 131 33.51 -15.01 1.41
C ASP A 131 32.19 -15.08 0.67
N PHE A 132 31.12 -15.46 1.39
CA PHE A 132 29.77 -15.57 0.84
C PHE A 132 29.31 -14.27 0.16
N PHE A 133 29.49 -13.11 0.82
CA PHE A 133 29.02 -11.84 0.26
C PHE A 133 29.77 -11.44 -1.01
N HIS A 134 31.10 -11.64 -1.05
CA HIS A 134 31.89 -11.34 -2.25
C HIS A 134 31.58 -12.31 -3.39
N SER A 135 31.34 -13.60 -3.10
CA SER A 135 30.89 -14.57 -4.10
C SER A 135 29.48 -14.22 -4.62
N PHE A 136 28.55 -13.82 -3.74
CA PHE A 136 27.24 -13.30 -4.10
C PHE A 136 27.35 -12.09 -5.04
N LEU A 137 28.23 -11.14 -4.74
CA LEU A 137 28.46 -9.96 -5.57
C LEU A 137 29.02 -10.32 -6.95
N ILE A 138 29.88 -11.34 -7.06
CA ILE A 138 30.35 -11.84 -8.37
C ILE A 138 29.18 -12.47 -9.15
N VAL A 139 28.37 -13.32 -8.51
CA VAL A 139 27.19 -13.90 -9.18
C VAL A 139 26.24 -12.80 -9.67
N PHE A 140 25.99 -11.78 -8.84
CA PHE A 140 25.20 -10.62 -9.24
C PHE A 140 25.82 -9.85 -10.43
N ARG A 141 27.14 -9.63 -10.41
CA ARG A 141 27.89 -8.99 -11.50
C ARG A 141 27.77 -9.79 -12.82
N ILE A 142 27.80 -11.12 -12.76
CA ILE A 142 27.59 -12.00 -13.93
C ILE A 142 26.18 -11.81 -14.52
N LEU A 143 25.14 -11.72 -13.68
CA LEU A 143 23.76 -11.44 -14.12
C LEU A 143 23.61 -10.05 -14.74
N CYS A 144 24.44 -9.08 -14.34
CA CYS A 144 24.51 -7.76 -14.97
C CYS A 144 25.26 -7.76 -16.32
N GLY A 145 25.84 -8.90 -16.74
CA GLY A 145 26.56 -9.05 -18.01
C GLY A 145 28.07 -8.86 -17.89
N GLU A 146 28.62 -8.56 -16.72
CA GLU A 146 30.05 -8.31 -16.49
C GLU A 146 30.80 -9.57 -16.01
N TRP A 147 30.75 -10.66 -16.79
CA TRP A 147 31.27 -11.96 -16.38
C TRP A 147 32.74 -12.21 -16.73
N ILE A 148 33.25 -11.62 -17.83
CA ILE A 148 34.56 -11.96 -18.40
C ILE A 148 35.71 -11.64 -17.44
N GLU A 149 35.77 -10.44 -16.87
CA GLU A 149 36.90 -10.02 -16.02
C GLU A 149 37.07 -10.93 -14.81
N THR A 150 35.98 -11.18 -14.07
CA THR A 150 36.00 -12.07 -12.89
C THR A 150 36.27 -13.52 -13.25
N MET A 151 35.95 -13.94 -14.48
CA MET A 151 36.25 -15.28 -14.96
C MET A 151 37.75 -15.46 -15.20
N TRP A 152 38.44 -14.44 -15.73
CA TRP A 152 39.89 -14.50 -15.95
C TRP A 152 40.63 -14.70 -14.62
N ASP A 153 40.27 -13.94 -13.58
CA ASP A 153 40.83 -14.11 -12.24
C ASP A 153 40.59 -15.53 -11.70
N CYS A 154 39.37 -16.08 -11.89
CA CYS A 154 39.06 -17.46 -11.50
C CYS A 154 39.96 -18.47 -12.23
N MET A 155 40.09 -18.34 -13.55
CA MET A 155 40.86 -19.27 -14.38
C MET A 155 42.34 -19.31 -13.96
N GLU A 156 42.89 -18.17 -13.54
CA GLU A 156 44.27 -18.07 -13.08
C GLU A 156 44.50 -18.75 -11.71
N VAL A 157 43.51 -18.69 -10.81
CA VAL A 157 43.63 -19.29 -9.46
C VAL A 157 43.22 -20.76 -9.37
N ALA A 158 42.16 -21.17 -10.09
CA ALA A 158 41.52 -22.48 -9.92
C ALA A 158 41.51 -23.34 -11.21
N GLY A 159 42.03 -22.81 -12.31
CA GLY A 159 42.14 -23.52 -13.58
C GLY A 159 40.95 -23.28 -14.52
N GLN A 160 41.21 -23.46 -15.82
CA GLN A 160 40.32 -23.03 -16.89
C GLN A 160 38.98 -23.79 -16.90
N THR A 161 39.01 -25.11 -16.82
CA THR A 161 37.84 -25.97 -17.04
C THR A 161 36.73 -25.74 -16.01
N MET A 162 37.07 -25.75 -14.72
CA MET A 162 36.07 -25.61 -13.65
C MET A 162 35.45 -24.21 -13.63
N CYS A 163 36.27 -23.17 -13.80
CA CYS A 163 35.78 -21.79 -13.88
C CYS A 163 34.87 -21.57 -15.10
N LEU A 164 35.25 -22.07 -16.28
CA LEU A 164 34.40 -21.96 -17.48
C LEU A 164 33.05 -22.65 -17.28
N ILE A 165 33.03 -23.87 -16.74
CA ILE A 165 31.79 -24.61 -16.51
C ILE A 165 30.86 -23.83 -15.57
N VAL A 166 31.38 -23.39 -14.42
CA VAL A 166 30.55 -22.69 -13.42
C VAL A 166 30.08 -21.33 -13.94
N PHE A 167 30.97 -20.52 -14.53
CA PHE A 167 30.60 -19.18 -15.01
C PHE A 167 29.61 -19.25 -16.18
N MET A 168 29.80 -20.17 -17.13
CA MET A 168 28.87 -20.33 -18.25
C MET A 168 27.51 -20.86 -17.78
N MET A 169 27.49 -21.77 -16.80
CA MET A 169 26.26 -22.25 -16.19
C MET A 169 25.49 -21.13 -15.49
N VAL A 170 26.18 -20.30 -14.69
CA VAL A 170 25.57 -19.13 -14.01
C VAL A 170 25.04 -18.13 -15.04
N MET A 171 25.80 -17.84 -16.09
CA MET A 171 25.41 -16.90 -17.14
C MET A 171 24.15 -17.38 -17.87
N VAL A 172 24.13 -18.63 -18.33
CA VAL A 172 23.00 -19.17 -19.12
C VAL A 172 21.76 -19.33 -18.24
N ILE A 173 21.88 -20.02 -17.10
CA ILE A 173 20.72 -20.29 -16.22
C ILE A 173 20.22 -18.99 -15.59
N GLY A 174 21.15 -18.17 -15.09
CA GLY A 174 20.82 -16.90 -14.45
C GLY A 174 20.12 -15.93 -15.38
N ASN A 175 20.66 -15.72 -16.58
CA ASN A 175 20.04 -14.80 -17.55
C ASN A 175 18.73 -15.35 -18.10
N LEU A 176 18.58 -16.66 -18.26
CA LEU A 176 17.30 -17.26 -18.63
C LEU A 176 16.22 -16.94 -17.58
N VAL A 177 16.55 -17.06 -16.29
CA VAL A 177 15.60 -16.74 -15.20
C VAL A 177 15.31 -15.25 -15.12
N VAL A 178 16.33 -14.39 -15.24
CA VAL A 178 16.15 -12.93 -15.25
C VAL A 178 15.29 -12.49 -16.43
N LEU A 179 15.52 -13.04 -17.62
CA LEU A 179 14.73 -12.77 -18.81
C LEU A 179 13.28 -13.20 -18.60
N ASN A 180 13.04 -14.41 -18.08
CA ASN A 180 11.69 -14.90 -17.81
C ASN A 180 10.95 -14.03 -16.77
N LEU A 181 11.66 -13.54 -15.75
CA LEU A 181 11.11 -12.60 -14.76
C LEU A 181 10.77 -11.25 -15.41
N PHE A 182 11.63 -10.74 -16.29
CA PHE A 182 11.39 -9.50 -17.02
C PHE A 182 10.19 -9.62 -17.98
N LEU A 183 10.07 -10.73 -18.72
CA LEU A 183 8.90 -10.99 -19.56
C LEU A 183 7.62 -11.10 -18.74
N ALA A 184 7.66 -11.78 -17.60
CA ALA A 184 6.52 -11.88 -16.69
C ALA A 184 6.10 -10.51 -16.14
N LEU A 185 7.07 -9.64 -15.79
CA LEU A 185 6.81 -8.24 -15.41
C LEU A 185 6.11 -7.47 -16.52
N LEU A 186 6.62 -7.53 -17.75
CA LEU A 186 6.04 -6.81 -18.89
C LEU A 186 4.62 -7.27 -19.19
N LEU A 187 4.39 -8.59 -19.25
CA LEU A 187 3.06 -9.16 -19.49
C LEU A 187 2.08 -8.80 -18.37
N SER A 188 2.53 -8.82 -17.12
CA SER A 188 1.72 -8.39 -15.98
C SER A 188 1.44 -6.89 -16.00
N SER A 189 2.34 -6.07 -16.56
CA SER A 189 2.12 -4.62 -16.65
C SER A 189 1.07 -4.26 -17.70
N PHE A 190 1.07 -4.95 -18.85
CA PHE A 190 0.06 -4.76 -19.90
C PHE A 190 -1.32 -5.24 -19.48
N SER A 191 -1.43 -6.25 -18.61
CA SER A 191 -2.71 -6.66 -18.05
C SER A 191 -3.19 -5.75 -16.91
N ALA A 192 -2.27 -5.10 -16.18
CA ALA A 192 -2.61 -4.19 -15.08
C ALA A 192 -3.21 -2.86 -15.54
N ASP A 193 -2.93 -2.39 -16.77
CA ASP A 193 -3.59 -1.20 -17.34
C ASP A 193 -5.12 -1.37 -17.48
N SER A 194 -5.62 -2.62 -17.53
CA SER A 194 -7.07 -2.89 -17.48
C SER A 194 -7.68 -2.80 -16.07
N LEU A 195 -6.86 -2.70 -15.00
CA LEU A 195 -7.30 -2.72 -13.60
C LEU A 195 -7.08 -1.38 -12.87
N ALA A 196 -6.35 -0.43 -13.45
CA ALA A 196 -6.05 0.85 -12.81
C ALA A 196 -7.26 1.80 -12.65
N ALA A 197 -8.43 1.45 -13.20
CA ALA A 197 -9.61 2.30 -13.22
C ALA A 197 -10.54 2.19 -11.98
N SER A 198 -10.32 1.28 -11.03
CA SER A 198 -11.36 0.95 -10.02
C SER A 198 -11.04 1.29 -8.55
N ASP A 199 -9.95 1.98 -8.23
CA ASP A 199 -9.51 2.15 -6.82
C ASP A 199 -9.71 3.54 -6.21
N ASP A 200 -10.46 4.44 -6.88
CA ASP A 200 -10.72 5.81 -6.37
C ASP A 200 -11.89 5.88 -5.36
N ASP A 201 -12.66 4.81 -5.20
CA ASP A 201 -13.90 4.83 -4.41
C ASP A 201 -13.68 4.85 -2.88
N GLY A 202 -12.47 4.51 -2.42
CA GLY A 202 -12.14 4.46 -0.99
C GLY A 202 -11.93 5.82 -0.33
N GLU A 203 -11.48 6.84 -1.06
CA GLU A 203 -11.27 8.19 -0.48
C GLU A 203 -12.59 8.94 -0.28
N MET A 204 -13.57 8.75 -1.17
CA MET A 204 -14.89 9.39 -1.06
C MET A 204 -15.63 8.99 0.22
N ASN A 205 -15.50 7.74 0.65
CA ASN A 205 -16.14 7.24 1.87
C ASN A 205 -15.55 7.87 3.15
N ASN A 206 -14.23 7.97 3.23
CA ASN A 206 -13.55 8.53 4.41
C ASN A 206 -13.83 10.03 4.58
N LEU A 207 -13.91 10.77 3.47
CA LEU A 207 -14.20 12.20 3.50
C LEU A 207 -15.66 12.48 3.91
N GLN A 208 -16.61 11.67 3.41
CA GLN A 208 -18.01 11.76 3.84
C GLN A 208 -18.18 11.42 5.33
N ILE A 209 -17.49 10.40 5.83
CA ILE A 209 -17.49 10.04 7.26
C ILE A 209 -16.89 11.16 8.12
N ALA A 210 -15.78 11.77 7.67
CA ALA A 210 -15.14 12.90 8.37
C ALA A 210 -16.02 14.15 8.38
N ILE A 211 -16.65 14.49 7.24
CA ILE A 211 -17.60 15.62 7.14
C ILE A 211 -18.82 15.38 8.04
N GLY A 212 -19.33 14.15 8.10
CA GLY A 212 -20.43 13.78 8.99
C GLY A 212 -20.08 13.96 10.48
N ARG A 213 -18.86 13.59 10.88
CA ARG A 213 -18.36 13.79 12.25
C ARG A 213 -18.18 15.28 12.60
N ILE A 214 -17.63 16.07 11.67
CA ILE A 214 -17.41 17.53 11.86
C ILE A 214 -18.75 18.27 11.94
N THR A 215 -19.70 17.95 11.06
CA THR A 215 -21.02 18.59 11.05
C THR A 215 -21.76 18.35 12.37
N ARG A 216 -21.70 17.11 12.88
CA ARG A 216 -22.28 16.76 14.19
C ARG A 216 -21.65 17.52 15.36
N GLY A 217 -20.33 17.75 15.29
CA GLY A 217 -19.61 18.58 16.26
C GLY A 217 -20.03 20.06 16.21
N ILE A 218 -20.19 20.62 15.01
CA ILE A 218 -20.65 22.01 14.81
C ILE A 218 -22.07 22.20 15.34
N ASP A 219 -22.97 21.25 15.11
CA ASP A 219 -24.34 21.31 15.60
C ASP A 219 -24.41 21.17 17.12
N PHE A 220 -23.56 20.32 17.72
CA PHE A 220 -23.44 20.23 19.17
C PHE A 220 -22.96 21.55 19.81
N VAL A 221 -21.98 22.20 19.18
CA VAL A 221 -21.48 23.52 19.62
C VAL A 221 -22.55 24.59 19.46
N LYS A 222 -23.23 24.68 18.31
CA LYS A 222 -24.33 25.64 18.11
C LYS A 222 -25.44 25.46 19.15
N THR A 223 -25.80 24.21 19.43
CA THR A 223 -26.86 23.89 20.40
C THR A 223 -26.42 24.22 21.83
N SER A 224 -25.17 23.91 22.19
CA SER A 224 -24.60 24.28 23.49
C SER A 224 -24.49 25.80 23.66
N LEU A 225 -24.07 26.53 22.61
CA LEU A 225 -23.96 27.98 22.62
C LEU A 225 -25.33 28.65 22.75
N LEU A 226 -26.34 28.14 22.04
CA LEU A 226 -27.73 28.60 22.15
C LEU A 226 -28.33 28.34 23.53
N MET A 227 -27.99 27.21 24.17
CA MET A 227 -28.40 26.96 25.56
C MET A 227 -27.73 27.93 26.54
N LEU A 228 -26.45 28.23 26.33
CA LEU A 228 -25.70 29.19 27.15
C LEU A 228 -26.23 30.62 26.99
N LEU A 229 -26.52 31.03 25.75
CA LEU A 229 -27.16 32.32 25.44
C LEU A 229 -28.57 32.41 26.02
N ARG A 230 -29.39 31.35 25.95
CA ARG A 230 -30.72 31.32 26.59
C ARG A 230 -30.64 31.40 28.11
N ARG A 231 -29.63 30.78 28.75
CA ARG A 231 -29.40 30.91 30.19
C ARG A 231 -28.99 32.33 30.57
N LEU A 232 -28.14 32.97 29.77
CA LEU A 232 -27.75 34.37 29.97
C LEU A 232 -28.90 35.36 29.72
N TRP A 233 -29.78 35.08 28.75
CA TRP A 233 -30.95 35.92 28.46
C TRP A 233 -32.09 35.76 29.48
N LYS A 234 -32.26 34.57 30.06
CA LYS A 234 -33.19 34.36 31.19
C LYS A 234 -32.72 34.98 32.51
N GLY A 235 -31.44 35.37 32.61
CA GLY A 235 -30.89 36.08 33.78
C GLY A 235 -31.23 37.58 33.85
N LYS A 236 -31.98 38.13 32.88
CA LYS A 236 -32.31 39.56 32.83
C LYS A 236 -33.79 39.80 32.55
N LYS A 237 -34.67 39.40 33.47
CA LYS A 237 -36.00 40.00 33.62
C LYS A 237 -36.27 40.26 35.10
N VAL A 238 -36.24 41.54 35.46
CA VAL A 238 -36.75 42.10 36.72
C VAL A 238 -38.28 42.00 36.70
N ALA A 239 -38.85 41.69 37.87
CA ALA A 239 -40.28 41.51 38.13
C ALA A 239 -41.12 42.77 37.79
N PRO A 240 -42.44 42.58 37.59
CA PRO A 240 -43.36 43.19 38.54
C PRO A 240 -44.48 42.26 39.02
N GLU A 241 -45.13 42.77 40.07
CA GLU A 241 -46.04 42.19 41.05
C GLU A 241 -47.40 41.68 40.52
N GLU A 242 -48.02 40.93 41.43
CA GLU A 242 -49.34 40.30 41.45
C GLU A 242 -50.50 41.23 41.07
N GLU A 243 -51.53 40.68 40.40
CA GLU A 243 -52.93 41.03 40.70
C GLU A 243 -53.92 39.97 40.18
N GLN A 244 -54.99 39.80 40.95
CA GLN A 244 -56.03 38.76 40.91
C GLN A 244 -57.01 38.88 39.72
N GLU A 245 -57.44 37.72 39.21
CA GLU A 245 -58.67 37.53 38.41
C GLU A 245 -59.95 37.81 39.25
N PRO A 246 -61.18 38.05 38.69
CA PRO A 246 -61.79 37.23 37.62
C PRO A 246 -62.83 37.88 36.67
N SER A 247 -63.12 37.27 35.50
CA SER A 247 -64.51 37.07 35.04
C SER A 247 -64.67 36.11 33.83
N LYS A 248 -65.68 35.25 33.97
CA LYS A 248 -66.20 34.11 33.18
C LYS A 248 -66.60 34.31 31.69
N ARG A 249 -66.59 33.14 31.00
CA ARG A 249 -67.40 32.61 29.86
C ARG A 249 -66.98 33.03 28.43
N ASP A 250 -66.89 32.17 27.40
CA ASP A 250 -67.47 30.84 27.15
C ASP A 250 -66.64 29.99 26.13
N ASN A 251 -66.63 28.68 26.37
CA ASN A 251 -66.77 27.51 25.46
C ASN A 251 -65.80 27.21 24.29
N SER A 252 -65.10 26.07 24.38
CA SER A 252 -65.29 24.86 23.52
C SER A 252 -64.16 23.83 23.76
N VAL A 253 -64.35 22.85 24.68
CA VAL A 253 -64.47 21.38 24.44
C VAL A 253 -63.39 20.81 23.50
N LEU A 254 -62.32 20.10 23.90
CA LEU A 254 -62.07 18.88 24.73
C LEU A 254 -61.70 17.67 23.84
N ASN A 255 -60.54 17.06 24.13
CA ASN A 255 -60.16 15.63 24.16
C ASN A 255 -58.72 15.44 23.62
N HIS A 256 -57.80 14.65 24.20
CA HIS A 256 -57.69 13.87 25.41
C HIS A 256 -56.22 13.38 25.46
N VAL A 257 -55.49 13.49 26.57
CA VAL A 257 -54.23 12.75 26.82
C VAL A 257 -54.30 12.17 28.22
N ASP A 258 -54.16 10.85 28.23
CA ASP A 258 -53.68 9.92 29.27
C ASP A 258 -53.83 10.25 30.76
N THR A 259 -54.39 9.28 31.49
CA THR A 259 -54.25 9.18 32.95
C THR A 259 -53.38 7.98 33.26
N GLY A 260 -52.15 8.25 33.71
CA GLY A 260 -51.36 7.28 34.43
C GLY A 260 -51.79 7.22 35.90
N GLN A 261 -51.60 6.06 36.52
CA GLN A 261 -50.63 5.84 37.62
C GLN A 261 -51.20 4.93 38.71
N GLU A 262 -50.32 4.02 39.18
CA GLU A 262 -50.21 3.36 40.49
C GLU A 262 -49.96 1.85 40.35
N THR A 263 -49.08 1.14 41.07
CA THR A 263 -47.97 1.43 42.01
C THR A 263 -47.21 0.09 42.26
N LYS A 264 -45.90 0.18 42.62
CA LYS A 264 -45.08 -0.71 43.49
C LYS A 264 -44.62 -2.12 42.99
N SER A 265 -43.29 -2.35 42.95
CA SER A 265 -42.47 -3.17 43.91
C SER A 265 -42.35 -4.64 43.43
N GLU A 266 -41.26 -5.41 43.40
CA GLU A 266 -39.82 -5.33 43.75
C GLU A 266 -39.20 -6.69 43.29
N TYR A 267 -37.86 -6.79 43.16
CA TYR A 267 -37.00 -7.98 42.98
C TYR A 267 -36.70 -8.61 41.58
N LEU A 268 -35.41 -8.46 41.19
CA LEU A 268 -34.44 -9.36 40.55
C LEU A 268 -34.92 -10.55 39.67
N ASP A 269 -34.49 -10.60 38.39
CA ASP A 269 -33.44 -11.52 37.87
C ASP A 269 -33.46 -11.62 36.31
N GLY A 270 -32.27 -11.70 35.72
CA GLY A 270 -31.94 -12.55 34.56
C GLY A 270 -32.57 -12.36 33.17
N ILE A 271 -31.69 -12.01 32.22
CA ILE A 271 -31.62 -12.47 30.81
C ILE A 271 -32.48 -11.72 29.77
N THR A 272 -31.78 -10.83 29.05
CA THR A 272 -32.18 -10.18 27.79
C THR A 272 -32.29 -11.18 26.63
N GLY A 273 -33.49 -11.30 26.08
CA GLY A 273 -33.76 -11.89 24.78
C GLY A 273 -33.23 -11.01 23.64
N LYS A 274 -32.68 -11.68 22.63
CA LYS A 274 -32.32 -11.15 21.32
C LYS A 274 -33.59 -10.72 20.56
N GLU A 275 -33.47 -9.64 19.78
CA GLU A 275 -33.96 -9.47 18.39
C GLU A 275 -34.29 -7.99 18.11
N HIS A 276 -33.41 -7.28 17.40
CA HIS A 276 -33.72 -6.68 16.08
C HIS A 276 -32.50 -5.96 15.48
N PHE A 277 -32.58 -5.73 14.15
CA PHE A 277 -31.68 -5.03 13.23
C PHE A 277 -30.75 -5.90 12.37
N ILE A 278 -31.37 -6.78 11.58
CA ILE A 278 -30.95 -7.06 10.20
C ILE A 278 -31.99 -6.40 9.30
N MET A 279 -31.61 -5.32 8.60
CA MET A 279 -32.43 -4.67 7.58
C MET A 279 -31.48 -3.98 6.60
N ASP A 280 -30.91 -4.74 5.66
CA ASP A 280 -30.33 -4.15 4.43
C ASP A 280 -30.14 -5.13 3.27
N GLU A 281 -30.74 -6.34 3.28
CA GLU A 281 -30.39 -7.40 2.32
C GLU A 281 -31.59 -7.96 1.52
N LEU A 282 -32.69 -7.21 1.39
CA LEU A 282 -33.88 -7.69 0.66
C LEU A 282 -34.25 -6.92 -0.61
N ASP A 283 -33.62 -5.79 -0.90
CA ASP A 283 -33.97 -4.98 -2.09
C ASP A 283 -33.22 -5.37 -3.39
N HIS A 284 -32.26 -6.31 -3.33
CA HIS A 284 -31.48 -6.71 -4.51
C HIS A 284 -32.09 -7.88 -5.32
N MET A 285 -33.20 -8.48 -4.88
CA MET A 285 -33.76 -9.70 -5.49
C MET A 285 -35.05 -9.48 -6.30
N ASN A 286 -35.57 -8.25 -6.41
CA ASN A 286 -36.85 -7.97 -7.07
C ASN A 286 -36.77 -7.75 -8.59
N PHE A 287 -35.59 -7.85 -9.21
CA PHE A 287 -35.45 -7.71 -10.67
C PHE A 287 -35.89 -8.96 -11.44
N ILE A 288 -35.83 -10.15 -10.81
CA ILE A 288 -36.02 -11.43 -11.51
C ILE A 288 -37.50 -11.73 -11.82
N ASN A 289 -38.46 -11.12 -11.10
CA ASN A 289 -39.86 -11.56 -11.12
C ASN A 289 -40.86 -10.58 -11.76
N ASN A 290 -40.40 -9.59 -12.54
CA ASN A 290 -41.31 -8.63 -13.19
C ASN A 290 -41.70 -9.07 -14.62
N PRO A 291 -42.94 -9.52 -14.87
CA PRO A 291 -43.37 -10.00 -16.19
C PRO A 291 -43.52 -8.91 -17.26
N ASN A 292 -43.33 -7.63 -16.91
CA ASN A 292 -43.43 -6.48 -17.83
C ASN A 292 -42.08 -5.80 -18.12
N LEU A 293 -40.96 -6.42 -17.78
CA LEU A 293 -39.64 -5.82 -17.98
C LEU A 293 -39.01 -6.25 -19.32
N THR A 294 -39.10 -5.38 -20.33
CA THR A 294 -38.46 -5.60 -21.64
C THR A 294 -37.07 -4.97 -21.65
N VAL A 295 -36.02 -5.79 -21.55
CA VAL A 295 -34.63 -5.34 -21.71
C VAL A 295 -34.26 -5.35 -23.19
N GLN A 296 -34.09 -4.17 -23.80
CA GLN A 296 -33.51 -4.07 -25.14
C GLN A 296 -31.98 -4.06 -25.04
N VAL A 297 -31.35 -5.13 -25.50
CA VAL A 297 -29.90 -5.24 -25.62
C VAL A 297 -29.51 -4.77 -27.03
N PRO A 298 -28.60 -3.80 -27.19
CA PRO A 298 -28.08 -3.45 -28.51
C PRO A 298 -27.28 -4.63 -29.06
N ILE A 299 -27.72 -5.18 -30.19
CA ILE A 299 -26.97 -6.22 -30.90
C ILE A 299 -25.80 -5.54 -31.61
N ALA A 300 -24.57 -5.96 -31.31
CA ALA A 300 -23.39 -5.51 -32.03
C ALA A 300 -23.44 -5.99 -33.49
N SER A 301 -23.04 -5.14 -34.43
CA SER A 301 -22.99 -5.46 -35.86
C SER A 301 -22.01 -6.61 -36.11
N GLU A 302 -22.40 -7.61 -36.90
CA GLU A 302 -21.51 -8.71 -37.33
C GLU A 302 -20.28 -8.13 -38.04
N GLU A 303 -19.09 -8.34 -37.47
CA GLU A 303 -17.83 -8.19 -38.20
C GLU A 303 -17.66 -9.41 -39.12
N SER A 304 -17.63 -9.17 -40.42
CA SER A 304 -17.28 -10.19 -41.42
C SER A 304 -15.77 -10.36 -41.49
N ASP A 305 -15.29 -11.56 -41.19
CA ASP A 305 -13.93 -12.01 -41.45
C ASP A 305 -13.72 -12.14 -42.97
N LEU A 306 -13.19 -11.10 -43.60
CA LEU A 306 -12.69 -11.15 -44.98
C LEU A 306 -11.16 -11.13 -44.98
N TYR A 307 -10.57 -12.29 -45.21
CA TYR A 307 -9.14 -12.48 -45.44
C TYR A 307 -8.76 -11.81 -46.77
N GLU A 308 -7.98 -10.74 -46.72
CA GLU A 308 -7.39 -10.12 -47.90
C GLU A 308 -6.06 -10.82 -48.20
N GLU A 309 -6.07 -11.78 -49.14
CA GLU A 309 -4.83 -12.31 -49.73
C GLU A 309 -4.14 -11.19 -50.52
N THR A 310 -3.09 -10.62 -49.95
CA THR A 310 -2.15 -9.78 -50.71
C THR A 310 -1.20 -10.69 -51.49
N SER A 311 -1.55 -10.95 -52.75
CA SER A 311 -0.62 -11.44 -53.76
C SER A 311 0.36 -10.31 -54.13
N THR A 312 1.57 -10.30 -53.57
CA THR A 312 2.66 -9.49 -54.13
C THR A 312 3.29 -10.20 -55.31
N GLN A 313 2.94 -9.66 -56.46
CA GLN A 313 3.48 -9.79 -57.78
C GLN A 313 5.02 -9.79 -57.81
N SER A 314 5.57 -10.74 -58.57
CA SER A 314 6.97 -10.87 -58.93
C SER A 314 7.40 -9.75 -59.88
N ASP A 315 8.35 -8.93 -59.46
CA ASP A 315 9.16 -8.13 -60.37
C ASP A 315 10.59 -8.69 -60.37
N THR A 316 10.88 -9.43 -61.43
CA THR A 316 12.22 -9.70 -61.93
C THR A 316 12.76 -8.44 -62.59
N GLU A 317 13.84 -7.87 -62.06
CA GLU A 317 14.77 -7.06 -62.86
C GLU A 317 16.23 -7.44 -62.53
N ASP A 318 16.96 -7.64 -63.62
CA ASP A 318 18.32 -8.16 -63.74
C ASP A 318 19.39 -7.26 -63.11
N ALA A 319 20.45 -7.87 -62.59
CA ALA A 319 21.79 -7.33 -62.77
C ALA A 319 22.84 -8.44 -62.83
N LYS A 320 23.54 -8.38 -63.97
CA LYS A 320 24.68 -9.15 -64.45
C LYS A 320 25.97 -8.77 -63.71
#